data_AF-A0AA44WAW1-F1
#
_entry.id   AF-A0AA44WAW1-F1
#
_cell.length_a   1.000
_cell.length_b   1.000
_cell.length_c   1.000
_cell.angle_alpha   90.00
_cell.angle_beta   90.00
_cell.angle_gamma   90.00
#
_symmetry.space_group_name_H-M   'P 1'
#
loop_
_entity.id
_entity.type
_entity.pdbx_description
1 polymer ?
#
loop_
_entity_poly.entity_id
_entity_poly.type
_entity_poly.pdbx_seq_one_letter_code
_entity_poly.pdbx_strand_id
1 'polypeptide(L)'
;MPHRPTREELLAAANGFWERFGVRFKWASIRSMRPWNIDEWGAFVSWFLFGHLVWILVGTTTFVSLCILSINTVVAQETLARWVGDSLTESAGVTVVFESAIVPKWNDGVISFRNVFVSRRPGQIKSSVSKGSSTSAAAVAAAGRQHEHDAEATPEDDGNYTQFDVTIANVNVTLSFLKWWNGKGFLQDVEVKGVRGVVDRTSVHWSDEPVDPLSYRHEHQPGDFEIDSFKLEDVLVTVHQPGGFRPFSVSIFSAELPQLRKRWLFYDFLSATHMSGSYDGSLFTIHPRQVHGAMAGDNRDLVESLGDENVWKKFSRLRIDGMKLDHLNRGVDGPFGWIYEGNVDIVADVMFPVDADEGITKVMSDFYDQLEEIVISNRLRLLQKDIASDPLTPADSQNSTGSWFNMATTNSSTPGDQSSANAGEAEEDDRRYLIMDLRIHMNDVKAAVPLFTNQMSYINQALVRPIVAYINAKKTYIPISCRIVKRASDFDGSWTVFDCGLMDDLSAETYEAFARDVENQQSRVRRFRKVGFWTLSLAVHALFMGMAGNVV
;
A
#
# COMPACT_ATOMS: atom_id res chain seq x y z
N MET A 1 -14.77 -40.51 68.19
CA MET A 1 -13.89 -40.07 67.09
C MET A 1 -12.99 -38.97 67.62
N PRO A 2 -11.69 -38.93 67.27
CA PRO A 2 -10.81 -37.82 67.69
C PRO A 2 -11.35 -36.50 67.14
N HIS A 3 -11.40 -35.47 67.99
CA HIS A 3 -11.86 -34.12 67.66
C HIS A 3 -11.01 -33.56 66.52
N ARG A 4 -11.64 -33.18 65.41
CA ARG A 4 -10.95 -32.50 64.31
C ARG A 4 -10.95 -31.01 64.62
N PRO A 5 -9.78 -30.39 64.84
CA PRO A 5 -9.71 -29.00 65.24
C PRO A 5 -10.29 -28.11 64.15
N THR A 6 -11.13 -27.17 64.56
CA THR A 6 -11.78 -26.20 63.67
C THR A 6 -10.80 -25.10 63.26
N ARG A 7 -11.12 -24.36 62.19
CA ARG A 7 -10.31 -23.24 61.71
C ARG A 7 -10.02 -22.22 62.82
N GLU A 8 -11.00 -21.95 63.67
CA GLU A 8 -10.91 -20.95 64.74
C GLU A 8 -10.02 -21.42 65.89
N GLU A 9 -10.10 -22.70 66.26
CA GLU A 9 -9.20 -23.32 67.25
C GLU A 9 -7.73 -23.30 66.78
N LEU A 10 -7.48 -23.53 65.49
CA LEU A 10 -6.13 -23.47 64.90
C LEU A 10 -5.59 -22.03 64.79
N LEU A 11 -6.46 -21.04 64.57
CA LEU A 11 -6.08 -19.64 64.56
C LEU A 11 -5.83 -19.08 65.97
N ALA A 12 -6.55 -19.60 66.97
CA ALA A 12 -6.35 -19.29 68.38
C ALA A 12 -5.04 -19.89 68.92
N ALA A 13 -4.65 -21.07 68.46
CA ALA A 13 -3.40 -21.73 68.83
C ALA A 13 -2.14 -21.18 68.12
N ALA A 14 -2.31 -20.40 67.05
CA ALA A 14 -1.20 -19.82 66.29
C ALA A 14 -0.68 -18.54 66.93
N ASN A 15 0.63 -18.52 67.23
CA ASN A 15 1.30 -17.48 68.01
C ASN A 15 1.92 -16.37 67.13
N GLY A 16 1.92 -16.53 65.80
CA GLY A 16 2.51 -15.56 64.86
C GLY A 16 1.69 -15.28 63.60
N PHE A 17 2.03 -14.19 62.90
CA PHE A 17 1.42 -13.79 61.62
C PHE A 17 1.56 -14.89 60.56
N TRP A 18 2.75 -15.47 60.41
CA TRP A 18 3.03 -16.52 59.42
C TRP A 18 2.30 -17.82 59.71
N GLU A 19 2.13 -18.20 60.97
CA GLU A 19 1.35 -19.38 61.36
C GLU A 19 -0.14 -19.17 61.07
N ARG A 20 -0.69 -18.00 61.41
CA ARG A 20 -2.08 -17.66 61.10
C ARG A 20 -2.32 -17.56 59.58
N PHE A 21 -1.35 -17.03 58.84
CA PHE A 21 -1.39 -17.00 57.37
C PHE A 21 -1.34 -18.41 56.78
N GLY A 22 -0.44 -19.27 57.26
CA GLY A 22 -0.35 -20.67 56.86
C GLY A 22 -1.65 -21.44 57.11
N VAL A 23 -2.27 -21.26 58.29
CA VAL A 23 -3.57 -21.85 58.62
C VAL A 23 -4.67 -21.32 57.68
N ARG A 24 -4.71 -20.01 57.39
CA ARG A 24 -5.69 -19.41 56.46
C ARG A 24 -5.51 -19.90 55.04
N PHE A 25 -4.27 -19.94 54.55
CA PHE A 25 -3.93 -20.41 53.21
C PHE A 25 -4.29 -21.88 53.02
N LYS A 26 -3.91 -22.73 53.99
CA LYS A 26 -4.20 -24.16 53.96
C LYS A 26 -5.69 -24.48 54.08
N TRP A 27 -6.42 -23.72 54.90
CA TRP A 27 -7.89 -23.82 54.95
C TRP A 27 -8.56 -23.32 53.68
N ALA A 28 -8.01 -22.29 53.03
CA ALA A 28 -8.53 -21.79 51.76
C ALA A 28 -8.30 -22.78 50.61
N SER A 29 -7.15 -23.47 50.58
CA SER A 29 -6.80 -24.40 49.51
C SER A 29 -7.49 -25.76 49.63
N ILE A 30 -7.32 -26.46 50.76
CA ILE A 30 -7.75 -27.86 50.93
C ILE A 30 -8.83 -28.04 52.02
N ARG A 31 -9.25 -26.96 52.68
CA ARG A 31 -10.21 -26.98 53.81
C ARG A 31 -9.88 -28.03 54.89
N SER A 32 -8.60 -28.35 55.06
CA SER A 32 -8.14 -29.42 55.95
C SER A 32 -6.68 -29.21 56.35
N MET A 33 -6.31 -29.67 57.55
CA MET A 33 -4.94 -29.55 58.08
C MET A 33 -4.04 -30.74 57.70
N ARG A 34 -4.51 -31.67 56.84
CA ARG A 34 -3.73 -32.84 56.39
C ARG A 34 -2.48 -32.48 55.56
N PRO A 35 -1.47 -33.36 55.44
CA PRO A 35 -0.37 -33.18 54.49
C PRO A 35 -0.88 -33.17 53.04
N TRP A 36 -0.16 -32.46 52.17
CA TRP A 36 -0.52 -32.29 50.76
C TRP A 36 -0.22 -33.58 50.00
N ASN A 37 -1.15 -34.00 49.14
CA ASN A 37 -0.95 -35.17 48.28
C ASN A 37 -0.26 -34.78 46.95
N ILE A 38 0.30 -35.76 46.24
CA ILE A 38 0.93 -35.55 44.92
C ILE A 38 -0.07 -34.95 43.94
N ASP A 39 -1.34 -35.39 43.95
CA ASP A 39 -2.38 -34.85 43.07
C ASP A 39 -2.67 -33.36 43.33
N GLU A 40 -2.60 -32.93 44.60
CA GLU A 40 -2.81 -31.54 44.98
C GLU A 40 -1.62 -30.69 44.53
N TRP A 41 -0.40 -31.14 44.79
CA TRP A 41 0.81 -30.51 44.25
C TRP A 41 0.77 -30.42 42.72
N GLY A 42 0.34 -31.49 42.06
CA GLY A 42 0.12 -31.51 40.60
C GLY A 42 -0.92 -30.50 40.15
N ALA A 43 -2.03 -30.36 40.87
CA ALA A 43 -3.06 -29.35 40.58
C ALA A 43 -2.54 -27.91 40.79
N PHE A 44 -1.76 -27.66 41.84
CA PHE A 44 -1.14 -26.35 42.07
C PHE A 44 -0.10 -26.01 41.01
N VAL A 45 0.76 -26.97 40.66
CA VAL A 45 1.77 -26.79 39.61
C VAL A 45 1.09 -26.60 38.26
N SER A 46 0.06 -27.39 37.93
CA SER A 46 -0.71 -27.25 36.69
C SER A 46 -1.44 -25.92 36.61
N TRP A 47 -2.13 -25.49 37.67
CA TRP A 47 -2.80 -24.19 37.72
C TRP A 47 -1.80 -23.03 37.63
N PHE A 48 -0.66 -23.14 38.32
CA PHE A 48 0.39 -22.14 38.26
C PHE A 48 1.01 -22.06 36.86
N LEU A 49 1.39 -23.20 36.25
CA LEU A 49 1.96 -23.25 34.91
C LEU A 49 0.96 -22.78 33.86
N PHE A 50 -0.29 -23.25 33.92
CA PHE A 50 -1.33 -22.86 32.97
C PHE A 50 -1.71 -21.38 33.15
N GLY A 51 -1.78 -20.88 34.38
CA GLY A 51 -2.01 -19.47 34.67
C GLY A 51 -0.91 -18.57 34.10
N HIS A 52 0.37 -18.94 34.29
CA HIS A 52 1.49 -18.21 33.70
C HIS A 52 1.50 -18.32 32.17
N LEU A 53 1.16 -19.49 31.61
CA LEU A 53 1.07 -19.69 30.17
C LEU A 53 -0.02 -18.79 29.55
N VAL A 54 -1.22 -18.78 30.12
CA VAL A 54 -2.32 -17.90 29.69
C VAL A 54 -1.92 -16.43 29.82
N TRP A 55 -1.25 -16.07 30.91
CA TRP A 55 -0.77 -14.71 31.12
C TRP A 55 0.29 -14.27 30.11
N ILE A 56 1.23 -15.15 29.74
CA ILE A 56 2.22 -14.88 28.69
C ILE A 56 1.52 -14.73 27.32
N LEU A 57 0.54 -15.60 27.01
CA LEU A 57 -0.16 -15.58 25.73
C LEU A 57 -1.06 -14.34 25.56
N VAL A 58 -1.84 -14.00 26.59
CA VAL A 58 -2.82 -12.89 26.52
C VAL A 58 -2.20 -11.55 26.93
N GLY A 59 -1.33 -11.55 27.93
CA GLY A 59 -0.68 -10.37 28.48
C GLY A 59 0.75 -10.19 27.99
N THR A 60 1.05 -10.56 26.74
CA THR A 60 2.43 -10.67 26.23
C THR A 60 3.22 -9.38 26.43
N THR A 61 2.66 -8.24 26.05
CA THR A 61 3.32 -6.92 26.21
C THR A 61 3.56 -6.59 27.68
N THR A 62 2.58 -6.84 28.56
CA THR A 62 2.70 -6.62 30.00
C THR A 62 3.75 -7.53 30.63
N PHE A 63 3.79 -8.80 30.22
CA PHE A 63 4.78 -9.78 30.64
C PHE A 63 6.19 -9.33 30.24
N VAL A 64 6.41 -9.02 28.96
CA VAL A 64 7.69 -8.54 28.44
C VAL A 64 8.11 -7.26 29.15
N SER A 65 7.18 -6.33 29.37
CA SER A 65 7.42 -5.10 30.13
C SER A 65 7.90 -5.38 31.57
N LEU A 66 7.35 -6.39 32.26
CA LEU A 66 7.78 -6.78 33.62
C LEU A 66 9.13 -7.50 33.61
N CYS A 67 9.41 -8.31 32.59
CA CYS A 67 10.72 -8.91 32.38
C CYS A 67 11.80 -7.82 32.21
N ILE A 68 11.52 -6.76 31.46
CA ILE A 68 12.46 -5.64 31.27
C ILE A 68 12.71 -4.88 32.57
N LEU A 69 11.69 -4.73 33.42
CA LEU A 69 11.84 -4.06 34.71
C LEU A 69 12.65 -4.91 35.70
N SER A 70 12.45 -6.24 35.68
CA SER A 70 13.11 -7.16 36.61
C SER A 70 14.57 -7.43 36.27
N ILE A 71 14.95 -7.37 34.99
CA ILE A 71 16.34 -7.41 34.53
C ILE A 71 16.92 -6.01 34.61
N ASN A 72 18.21 -5.85 34.96
CA ASN A 72 18.89 -4.56 34.95
C ASN A 72 18.59 -3.80 33.64
N THR A 73 17.87 -2.67 33.76
CA THR A 73 17.12 -2.04 32.67
C THR A 73 17.97 -1.79 31.43
N VAL A 74 19.25 -1.44 31.59
CA VAL A 74 20.14 -1.12 30.46
C VAL A 74 20.31 -2.30 29.49
N VAL A 75 20.49 -3.52 30.00
CA VAL A 75 20.73 -4.71 29.16
C VAL A 75 19.43 -5.17 28.50
N ALA A 76 18.33 -5.23 29.26
CA ALA A 76 17.05 -5.65 28.71
C ALA A 76 16.51 -4.66 27.66
N GLN A 77 16.76 -3.37 27.85
CA GLN A 77 16.40 -2.33 26.89
C GLN A 77 17.15 -2.49 25.56
N GLU A 78 18.44 -2.81 25.61
CA GLU A 78 19.25 -3.01 24.41
C GLU A 78 18.81 -4.26 23.64
N THR A 79 18.52 -5.35 24.35
CA THR A 79 18.02 -6.59 23.73
C THR A 79 16.65 -6.40 23.07
N LEU A 80 15.71 -5.70 23.71
CA LEU A 80 14.40 -5.45 23.10
C LEU A 80 14.51 -4.49 21.92
N ALA A 81 15.30 -3.41 22.05
CA ALA A 81 15.50 -2.47 20.95
C ALA A 81 16.11 -3.17 19.73
N ARG A 82 17.09 -4.05 19.95
CA ARG A 82 17.64 -4.93 18.89
C ARG A 82 16.56 -5.80 18.30
N TRP A 83 15.78 -6.50 19.11
CA TRP A 83 14.75 -7.40 18.58
C TRP A 83 13.64 -6.69 17.78
N VAL A 84 13.17 -5.53 18.25
CA VAL A 84 12.18 -4.71 17.52
C VAL A 84 12.81 -4.08 16.28
N GLY A 85 14.05 -3.58 16.40
CA GLY A 85 14.79 -3.01 15.28
C GLY A 85 15.07 -4.06 14.21
N ASP A 86 15.62 -5.21 14.60
CA ASP A 86 15.87 -6.37 13.75
C ASP A 86 14.56 -6.83 13.11
N SER A 87 13.47 -7.03 13.87
CA SER A 87 12.19 -7.44 13.27
C SER A 87 11.62 -6.45 12.26
N LEU A 88 11.94 -5.16 12.35
CA LEU A 88 11.52 -4.13 11.38
C LEU A 88 12.52 -3.93 10.24
N THR A 89 13.79 -4.33 10.43
CA THR A 89 14.90 -4.00 9.53
C THR A 89 15.65 -5.21 9.02
N GLU A 90 15.21 -6.42 9.36
CA GLU A 90 15.70 -7.68 8.80
C GLU A 90 15.59 -7.57 7.28
N SER A 91 16.70 -7.82 6.60
CA SER A 91 16.93 -7.65 5.16
C SER A 91 16.91 -6.22 4.59
N ALA A 92 16.62 -5.16 5.36
CA ALA A 92 16.55 -3.79 4.86
C ALA A 92 17.88 -2.99 4.91
N GLY A 93 18.89 -3.49 5.64
CA GLY A 93 20.19 -2.82 5.77
C GLY A 93 20.11 -1.45 6.47
N VAL A 94 19.16 -1.28 7.38
CA VAL A 94 18.89 0.00 8.06
C VAL A 94 19.61 0.07 9.40
N THR A 95 20.16 1.23 9.73
CA THR A 95 20.71 1.52 11.06
C THR A 95 19.67 2.22 11.91
N VAL A 96 19.39 1.68 13.09
CA VAL A 96 18.44 2.24 14.05
C VAL A 96 19.16 2.62 15.34
N VAL A 97 19.05 3.88 15.73
CA VAL A 97 19.66 4.42 16.96
C VAL A 97 18.57 4.91 17.90
N PHE A 98 18.57 4.40 19.13
CA PHE A 98 17.57 4.75 20.15
C PHE A 98 18.18 5.66 21.22
N GLU A 99 17.62 6.86 21.44
CA GLU A 99 18.14 7.81 22.45
C GLU A 99 17.62 7.54 23.86
N SER A 100 16.31 7.35 24.02
CA SER A 100 15.72 7.09 25.33
C SER A 100 14.93 5.79 25.34
N ALA A 101 15.21 4.97 26.33
CA ALA A 101 14.71 3.62 26.42
C ALA A 101 13.29 3.56 26.99
N ILE A 102 12.43 2.83 26.28
CA ILE A 102 11.22 2.11 26.73
C ILE A 102 10.60 2.69 28.01
N VAL A 103 9.63 3.59 27.87
CA VAL A 103 8.76 3.99 28.98
C VAL A 103 7.53 3.08 28.93
N PRO A 104 7.42 2.05 29.80
CA PRO A 104 6.24 1.21 29.81
C PRO A 104 5.03 2.03 30.30
N LYS A 105 4.04 2.19 29.43
CA LYS A 105 2.75 2.76 29.82
C LYS A 105 1.85 1.62 30.29
N TRP A 106 1.99 1.24 31.55
CA TRP A 106 1.32 0.07 32.14
C TRP A 106 -0.20 0.12 32.09
N ASN A 107 -0.79 1.32 32.22
CA ASN A 107 -2.24 1.48 32.10
C ASN A 107 -2.76 1.12 30.70
N ASP A 108 -1.91 1.29 29.69
CA ASP A 108 -2.27 1.11 28.29
C ASP A 108 -1.73 -0.21 27.71
N GLY A 109 -0.83 -0.91 28.41
CA GLY A 109 -0.20 -2.15 27.93
C GLY A 109 0.77 -1.94 26.75
N VAL A 110 1.37 -0.75 26.64
CA VAL A 110 2.18 -0.33 25.48
C VAL A 110 3.64 -0.10 25.84
N ILE A 111 4.54 -0.45 24.92
CA ILE A 111 5.97 -0.15 24.95
C ILE A 111 6.25 1.10 24.09
N SER A 112 6.74 2.18 24.71
CA SER A 112 7.04 3.44 23.99
C SER A 112 8.55 3.67 23.84
N PHE A 113 9.02 3.79 22.62
CA PHE A 113 10.36 4.29 22.26
C PHE A 113 10.29 5.79 21.98
N ARG A 114 11.28 6.57 22.43
CA ARG A 114 11.34 8.00 22.13
C ARG A 114 12.65 8.37 21.46
N ASN A 115 12.56 9.35 20.56
CA ASN A 115 13.67 9.87 19.77
C ASN A 115 14.47 8.74 19.11
N VAL A 116 13.79 8.04 18.22
CA VAL A 116 14.37 6.96 17.41
C VAL A 116 14.93 7.59 16.14
N PHE A 117 16.21 7.38 15.87
CA PHE A 117 16.83 7.77 14.61
C PHE A 117 16.98 6.54 13.72
N VAL A 118 16.59 6.66 12.46
CA VAL A 118 16.60 5.60 11.47
C VAL A 118 17.33 6.14 10.25
N SER A 119 18.39 5.46 9.82
CA SER A 119 19.16 5.85 8.64
C SER A 119 19.48 4.67 7.73
N ARG A 120 19.46 4.91 6.42
CA ARG A 120 19.96 4.00 5.39
C ARG A 120 20.93 4.78 4.49
N ARG A 121 22.20 4.37 4.50
CA ARG A 121 23.30 4.98 3.74
C ARG A 121 24.21 3.91 3.11
N PRO A 122 24.94 4.24 2.02
CA PRO A 122 25.96 3.37 1.43
C PRO A 122 26.98 2.89 2.46
N GLY A 123 27.40 1.63 2.33
CA GLY A 123 28.34 0.97 3.23
C GLY A 123 27.69 0.35 4.47
N GLN A 124 26.37 0.51 4.66
CA GLN A 124 25.61 -0.12 5.74
C GLN A 124 25.03 -1.48 5.31
N ILE A 125 25.90 -2.46 5.01
CA ILE A 125 25.47 -3.75 4.45
C ILE A 125 24.61 -4.56 5.45
N LYS A 126 24.87 -4.43 6.75
CA LYS A 126 24.11 -5.10 7.82
C LYS A 126 23.26 -4.10 8.57
N SER A 127 22.02 -4.48 8.88
CA SER A 127 21.21 -3.75 9.84
C SER A 127 21.95 -3.69 11.18
N SER A 128 21.89 -2.54 11.82
CA SER A 128 22.53 -2.36 13.12
C SER A 128 21.62 -1.57 14.04
N VAL A 129 21.53 -2.04 15.27
CA VAL A 129 20.71 -1.40 16.30
C VAL A 129 21.62 -1.02 17.47
N SER A 130 21.65 0.26 17.79
CA SER A 130 22.48 0.77 18.88
C SER A 130 21.74 1.80 19.75
N LYS A 131 22.23 1.99 20.96
CA LYS A 131 21.75 3.04 21.87
C LYS A 131 22.66 4.26 21.74
N GLY A 132 22.08 5.44 21.54
CA GLY A 132 22.84 6.68 21.37
C GLY A 132 21.93 7.88 21.16
N SER A 133 22.45 9.10 21.33
CA SER A 133 21.64 10.30 21.09
C SER A 133 21.22 10.42 19.63
N SER A 134 19.92 10.64 19.40
CA SER A 134 19.35 10.81 18.05
C SER A 134 19.99 12.00 17.33
N THR A 135 20.28 13.06 18.07
CA THR A 135 20.93 14.29 17.58
C THR A 135 22.37 14.06 17.14
N SER A 136 23.16 13.27 17.88
CA SER A 136 24.52 12.92 17.47
C SER A 136 24.51 11.98 16.27
N ALA A 137 23.59 11.02 16.23
CA ALA A 137 23.46 10.09 15.11
C ALA A 137 23.06 10.84 13.82
N ALA A 138 22.10 11.76 13.92
CA ALA A 138 21.71 12.64 12.82
C ALA A 138 22.85 13.56 12.38
N ALA A 139 23.66 14.08 13.31
CA ALA A 139 24.82 14.89 12.98
C ALA A 139 25.92 14.08 12.26
N VAL A 140 26.16 12.84 12.68
CA VAL A 140 27.10 11.92 12.02
C VAL A 140 26.61 11.58 10.62
N ALA A 141 25.32 11.27 10.44
CA ALA A 141 24.74 11.01 9.13
C ALA A 141 24.78 12.25 8.21
N ALA A 142 24.53 13.44 8.76
CA ALA A 142 24.66 14.70 8.04
C ALA A 142 26.12 15.03 7.65
N ALA A 143 27.10 14.70 8.50
CA ALA A 143 28.52 14.86 8.21
C ALA A 143 29.01 13.82 7.17
N GLY A 144 28.48 12.59 7.22
CA GLY A 144 28.74 11.55 6.23
C GLY A 144 28.37 12.00 4.81
N ARG A 145 27.26 12.72 4.64
CA ARG A 145 26.85 13.33 3.36
C ARG A 145 27.89 14.30 2.77
N GLN A 146 28.69 14.97 3.60
CA GLN A 146 29.73 15.89 3.11
C GLN A 146 31.01 15.15 2.68
N HIS A 147 31.25 13.95 3.22
CA HIS A 147 32.42 13.11 2.92
C HIS A 147 32.18 12.09 1.80
N GLU A 148 30.93 11.83 1.41
CA GLU A 148 30.57 10.93 0.29
C GLU A 148 31.08 11.40 -1.07
N HIS A 149 31.47 12.67 -1.22
CA HIS A 149 32.11 13.15 -2.45
C HIS A 149 33.52 12.56 -2.68
N ASP A 150 34.14 11.94 -1.66
CA ASP A 150 35.52 11.43 -1.68
C ASP A 150 35.65 9.96 -1.21
N ALA A 151 34.55 9.22 -0.99
CA ALA A 151 34.60 7.84 -0.50
C ALA A 151 34.68 6.82 -1.64
N GLU A 152 35.80 6.08 -1.72
CA GLU A 152 35.96 4.89 -2.55
C GLU A 152 34.86 3.87 -2.22
N ALA A 153 34.07 3.50 -3.24
CA ALA A 153 33.10 2.43 -3.17
C ALA A 153 33.82 1.13 -2.74
N THR A 154 33.50 0.62 -1.56
CA THR A 154 33.73 -0.80 -1.28
C THR A 154 32.92 -1.59 -2.30
N PRO A 155 33.50 -2.59 -3.00
CA PRO A 155 32.90 -3.23 -4.19
C PRO A 155 31.62 -4.05 -3.95
N GLU A 156 31.01 -4.00 -2.76
CA GLU A 156 29.81 -4.78 -2.38
C GLU A 156 28.51 -3.95 -2.27
N ASP A 157 28.55 -2.62 -2.20
CA ASP A 157 27.36 -1.76 -2.05
C ASP A 157 27.38 -0.61 -3.07
N ASP A 158 26.53 -0.68 -4.09
CA ASP A 158 26.47 0.27 -5.21
C ASP A 158 25.74 1.58 -4.87
N GLY A 159 25.08 1.66 -3.71
CA GLY A 159 24.32 2.83 -3.27
C GLY A 159 23.08 3.17 -4.12
N ASN A 160 22.67 2.27 -5.03
CA ASN A 160 21.56 2.49 -5.96
C ASN A 160 20.20 2.16 -5.33
N TYR A 161 19.87 2.86 -4.24
CA TYR A 161 18.60 2.72 -3.54
C TYR A 161 18.22 4.02 -2.85
N THR A 162 16.97 4.09 -2.39
CA THR A 162 16.49 5.23 -1.61
C THR A 162 17.23 5.28 -0.28
N GLN A 163 17.99 6.34 -0.08
CA GLN A 163 18.68 6.64 1.17
C GLN A 163 17.79 7.54 2.02
N PHE A 164 17.93 7.48 3.34
CA PHE A 164 17.14 8.34 4.22
C PHE A 164 17.80 8.51 5.57
N ASP A 165 17.59 9.67 6.17
CA ASP A 165 17.92 9.97 7.57
C ASP A 165 16.67 10.55 8.23
N VAL A 166 16.08 9.80 9.15
CA VAL A 166 14.78 10.14 9.74
C VAL A 166 14.85 10.01 11.25
N THR A 167 14.36 11.04 11.94
CA THR A 167 14.16 11.05 13.39
C THR A 167 12.66 10.92 13.66
N ILE A 168 12.32 10.06 14.61
CA ILE A 168 10.96 9.75 15.03
C ILE A 168 10.83 10.09 16.51
N ALA A 169 9.91 10.98 16.85
CA ALA A 169 9.74 11.46 18.22
C ALA A 169 9.22 10.36 19.16
N ASN A 170 8.18 9.63 18.75
CA ASN A 170 7.62 8.53 19.55
C ASN A 170 7.21 7.35 18.66
N VAL A 171 7.54 6.14 19.10
CA VAL A 171 7.05 4.88 18.54
C VAL A 171 6.44 4.06 19.66
N ASN A 172 5.15 3.79 19.58
CA ASN A 172 4.39 3.00 20.53
C ASN A 172 4.10 1.64 19.89
N VAL A 173 4.42 0.55 20.58
CA VAL A 173 4.19 -0.80 20.07
C VAL A 173 3.51 -1.70 21.11
N THR A 174 2.68 -2.62 20.63
CA THR A 174 2.19 -3.78 21.37
C THR A 174 2.76 -5.06 20.74
N LEU A 175 2.99 -6.08 21.57
CA LEU A 175 3.61 -7.33 21.18
C LEU A 175 2.61 -8.49 21.29
N SER A 176 2.68 -9.43 20.35
CA SER A 176 1.88 -10.66 20.37
C SER A 176 2.76 -11.90 20.14
N PHE A 177 2.82 -12.77 21.15
CA PHE A 177 3.54 -14.04 21.04
C PHE A 177 2.86 -15.00 20.06
N LEU A 178 1.53 -15.00 20.02
CA LEU A 178 0.76 -15.84 19.11
C LEU A 178 1.11 -15.53 17.65
N LYS A 179 1.25 -14.25 17.31
CA LYS A 179 1.65 -13.83 15.96
C LYS A 179 3.05 -14.26 15.61
N TRP A 180 3.99 -14.08 16.54
CA TRP A 180 5.35 -14.55 16.32
C TRP A 180 5.43 -16.06 16.13
N TRP A 181 4.76 -16.82 16.99
CA TRP A 181 4.75 -18.28 16.91
C TRP A 181 4.20 -18.77 15.57
N ASN A 182 3.26 -18.02 14.99
CA ASN A 182 2.68 -18.28 13.67
C ASN A 182 3.49 -17.67 12.51
N GLY A 183 4.65 -17.05 12.75
CA GLY A 183 5.51 -16.49 11.71
C GLY A 183 5.09 -15.12 11.16
N LYS A 184 4.12 -14.43 11.78
CA LYS A 184 3.56 -13.14 11.33
C LYS A 184 4.27 -11.89 11.90
N GLY A 185 5.41 -12.11 12.54
CA GLY A 185 6.13 -11.09 13.32
C GLY A 185 5.56 -10.89 14.74
N PHE A 186 6.28 -10.13 15.57
CA PHE A 186 5.92 -9.89 16.97
C PHE A 186 5.03 -8.67 17.19
N LEU A 187 5.03 -7.73 16.25
CA LEU A 187 4.32 -6.47 16.38
C LEU A 187 2.83 -6.69 16.11
N GLN A 188 2.00 -6.30 17.08
CA GLN A 188 0.55 -6.35 16.93
C GLN A 188 0.01 -4.98 16.49
N ASP A 189 0.19 -3.96 17.32
CA ASP A 189 -0.21 -2.58 17.03
C ASP A 189 1.02 -1.68 17.06
N VAL A 190 1.09 -0.74 16.12
CA VAL A 190 2.19 0.21 16.00
C VAL A 190 1.62 1.61 15.78
N GLU A 191 2.02 2.56 16.62
CA GLU A 191 1.69 3.97 16.50
C GLU A 191 2.98 4.80 16.44
N VAL A 192 3.17 5.50 15.34
CA VAL A 192 4.35 6.32 15.05
C VAL A 192 3.94 7.80 15.04
N LYS A 193 4.65 8.63 15.82
CA LYS A 193 4.38 10.07 15.88
C LYS A 193 5.65 10.90 15.71
N GLY A 194 5.53 11.99 14.95
CA GLY A 194 6.56 13.02 14.86
C GLY A 194 7.77 12.55 14.05
N VAL A 195 7.55 12.26 12.77
CA VAL A 195 8.60 11.81 11.84
C VAL A 195 9.18 13.03 11.13
N ARG A 196 10.49 13.23 11.21
CA ARG A 196 11.22 14.35 10.59
C ARG A 196 12.49 13.86 9.92
N GLY A 197 12.79 14.34 8.73
CA GLY A 197 14.04 13.92 8.07
C GLY A 197 14.12 14.23 6.60
N VAL A 198 15.08 13.58 5.96
CA VAL A 198 15.36 13.70 4.54
C VAL A 198 15.31 12.30 3.92
N VAL A 199 14.58 12.18 2.82
CA VAL A 199 14.57 11.02 1.94
C VAL A 199 15.31 11.42 0.68
N ASP A 200 16.42 10.77 0.40
CA ASP A 200 17.33 11.09 -0.68
C ASP A 200 17.35 9.97 -1.72
N ARG A 201 16.89 10.30 -2.93
CA ARG A 201 16.88 9.41 -4.09
C ARG A 201 17.80 9.92 -5.19
N THR A 202 18.69 10.87 -4.88
CA THR A 202 19.55 11.48 -5.92
C THR A 202 20.55 10.51 -6.53
N SER A 203 20.98 9.48 -5.78
CA SER A 203 21.83 8.38 -6.25
C SER A 203 21.09 7.32 -7.09
N VAL A 204 19.75 7.31 -7.04
CA VAL A 204 18.94 6.29 -7.72
C VAL A 204 18.99 6.50 -9.22
N HIS A 205 19.40 5.46 -9.93
CA HIS A 205 19.42 5.40 -11.39
C HIS A 205 18.86 4.06 -11.84
N TRP A 206 18.16 4.10 -12.98
CA TRP A 206 17.53 2.92 -13.57
C TRP A 206 18.31 2.51 -14.82
N SER A 207 18.30 1.21 -15.14
CA SER A 207 18.81 0.73 -16.42
C SER A 207 17.92 1.22 -17.56
N ASP A 208 18.50 1.48 -18.72
CA ASP A 208 17.76 1.87 -19.93
C ASP A 208 17.01 0.68 -20.58
N GLU A 209 17.22 -0.53 -20.07
CA GLU A 209 16.53 -1.74 -20.56
C GLU A 209 15.07 -1.77 -20.10
N PRO A 210 14.13 -2.13 -20.98
CA PRO A 210 12.74 -2.33 -20.60
C PRO A 210 12.64 -3.56 -19.68
N VAL A 211 12.29 -3.32 -18.41
CA VAL A 211 12.08 -4.36 -17.40
C VAL A 211 10.59 -4.43 -17.07
N ASP A 212 10.07 -5.64 -16.87
CA ASP A 212 8.70 -5.85 -16.40
C ASP A 212 8.54 -5.27 -14.98
N PRO A 213 7.65 -4.30 -14.73
CA PRO A 213 7.46 -3.75 -13.40
C PRO A 213 7.12 -4.80 -12.34
N LEU A 214 6.42 -5.88 -12.74
CA LEU A 214 6.02 -6.96 -11.84
C LEU A 214 7.20 -7.77 -11.31
N SER A 215 8.40 -7.67 -11.91
CA SER A 215 9.61 -8.34 -11.42
C SER A 215 10.22 -7.69 -10.19
N TYR A 216 9.82 -6.45 -9.85
CA TYR A 216 10.28 -5.73 -8.66
C TYR A 216 9.48 -6.07 -7.39
N ARG A 217 8.46 -6.94 -7.50
CA ARG A 217 7.63 -7.33 -6.38
C ARG A 217 8.45 -8.08 -5.32
N HIS A 218 8.23 -7.72 -4.07
CA HIS A 218 8.86 -8.33 -2.91
C HIS A 218 8.35 -9.76 -2.70
N GLU A 219 9.26 -10.73 -2.70
CA GLU A 219 8.96 -12.11 -2.33
C GLU A 219 8.83 -12.25 -0.82
N HIS A 220 7.81 -12.97 -0.36
CA HIS A 220 7.56 -13.18 1.06
C HIS A 220 8.75 -13.87 1.74
N GLN A 221 9.30 -13.22 2.77
CA GLN A 221 10.38 -13.76 3.59
C GLN A 221 9.89 -14.03 5.02
N PRO A 222 10.29 -15.15 5.66
CA PRO A 222 10.03 -15.36 7.08
C PRO A 222 10.58 -14.19 7.90
N GLY A 223 9.74 -13.54 8.70
CA GLY A 223 10.09 -12.32 9.43
C GLY A 223 9.46 -11.05 8.86
N ASP A 224 8.82 -11.12 7.68
CA ASP A 224 7.95 -10.05 7.21
C ASP A 224 6.85 -9.77 8.23
N PHE A 225 6.71 -8.51 8.63
CA PHE A 225 5.73 -8.14 9.63
C PHE A 225 4.33 -8.08 9.04
N GLU A 226 3.36 -8.54 9.83
CA GLU A 226 1.94 -8.23 9.66
C GLU A 226 1.49 -7.47 10.90
N ILE A 227 1.15 -6.19 10.77
CA ILE A 227 0.66 -5.35 11.88
C ILE A 227 -0.87 -5.28 11.77
N ASP A 228 -1.59 -5.48 12.87
CA ASP A 228 -3.06 -5.50 12.92
C ASP A 228 -3.66 -4.10 13.08
N SER A 229 -2.91 -3.14 13.64
CA SER A 229 -3.33 -1.75 13.69
C SER A 229 -2.12 -0.83 13.53
N PHE A 230 -2.14 0.01 12.50
CA PHE A 230 -1.05 0.95 12.24
C PHE A 230 -1.56 2.38 12.23
N LYS A 231 -0.93 3.23 13.04
CA LYS A 231 -1.22 4.66 13.13
C LYS A 231 0.04 5.47 12.87
N LEU A 232 -0.09 6.48 12.04
CA LEU A 232 1.00 7.37 11.66
C LEU A 232 0.52 8.82 11.74
N GLU A 233 1.15 9.61 12.61
CA GLU A 233 0.79 11.00 12.84
C GLU A 233 2.00 11.91 12.73
N ASP A 234 1.75 13.11 12.24
CA ASP A 234 2.75 14.18 12.18
C ASP A 234 4.05 13.75 11.49
N VAL A 235 3.97 13.45 10.19
CA VAL A 235 5.13 13.22 9.32
C VAL A 235 5.43 14.48 8.54
N LEU A 236 6.71 14.85 8.47
CA LEU A 236 7.21 15.88 7.58
C LEU A 236 8.63 15.51 7.14
N VAL A 237 8.77 15.14 5.88
CA VAL A 237 10.05 14.77 5.28
C VAL A 237 10.32 15.62 4.04
N THR A 238 11.60 15.90 3.79
CA THR A 238 12.04 16.51 2.53
C THR A 238 12.52 15.42 1.59
N VAL A 239 11.94 15.36 0.39
CA VAL A 239 12.28 14.37 -0.63
C VAL A 239 13.18 15.01 -1.68
N HIS A 240 14.32 14.38 -1.94
CA HIS A 240 15.20 14.71 -3.05
C HIS A 240 15.06 13.62 -4.10
N GLN A 241 14.61 13.98 -5.30
CA GLN A 241 14.45 13.04 -6.41
C GLN A 241 15.68 13.09 -7.34
N PRO A 242 15.95 12.03 -8.10
CA PRO A 242 17.08 12.01 -9.05
C PRO A 242 16.92 13.04 -10.17
N GLY A 243 18.01 13.25 -10.93
CA GLY A 243 18.10 14.12 -12.11
C GLY A 243 17.59 15.56 -11.91
N GLY A 244 18.02 16.19 -10.82
CA GLY A 244 17.92 17.64 -10.61
C GLY A 244 16.51 18.16 -10.33
N PHE A 245 15.57 17.30 -9.94
CA PHE A 245 14.25 17.77 -9.49
C PHE A 245 14.40 18.64 -8.22
N ARG A 246 13.58 19.68 -8.09
CA ARG A 246 13.62 20.50 -6.87
C ARG A 246 13.30 19.64 -5.64
N PRO A 247 13.97 19.85 -4.49
CA PRO A 247 13.52 19.26 -3.24
C PRO A 247 12.10 19.74 -2.91
N PHE A 248 11.28 18.84 -2.37
CA PHE A 248 9.92 19.17 -1.96
C PHE A 248 9.55 18.47 -0.65
N SER A 249 8.59 19.04 0.07
CA SER A 249 8.11 18.48 1.33
C SER A 249 6.95 17.51 1.11
N VAL A 250 6.99 16.38 1.79
CA VAL A 250 5.86 15.45 1.93
C VAL A 250 5.47 15.41 3.40
N SER A 251 4.18 15.58 3.68
CA SER A 251 3.63 15.50 5.03
C SER A 251 2.45 14.55 5.10
N ILE A 252 2.36 13.82 6.21
CA ILE A 252 1.18 13.03 6.57
C ILE A 252 0.72 13.59 7.91
N PHE A 253 -0.46 14.18 7.94
CA PHE A 253 -1.03 14.75 9.17
C PHE A 253 -1.55 13.63 10.07
N SER A 254 -2.30 12.71 9.47
CA SER A 254 -2.82 11.52 10.15
C SER A 254 -3.09 10.42 9.12
N ALA A 255 -2.70 9.20 9.47
CA ALA A 255 -2.97 7.96 8.76
C ALA A 255 -3.35 6.87 9.77
N GLU A 256 -4.44 6.16 9.48
CA GLU A 256 -4.87 4.99 10.22
C GLU A 256 -5.18 3.86 9.24
N LEU A 257 -4.49 2.74 9.43
CA LEU A 257 -4.62 1.55 8.61
C LEU A 257 -5.15 0.41 9.48
N PRO A 258 -6.15 -0.35 9.01
CA PRO A 258 -6.72 -1.48 9.74
C PRO A 258 -5.80 -2.71 9.72
N GLN A 259 -4.76 -2.69 8.90
CA GLN A 259 -3.70 -3.68 8.84
C GLN A 259 -2.52 -3.06 8.06
N LEU A 260 -1.29 -3.48 8.34
CA LEU A 260 -0.11 -3.11 7.55
C LEU A 260 0.82 -4.31 7.43
N ARG A 261 0.82 -4.96 6.26
CA ARG A 261 1.66 -6.11 5.95
C ARG A 261 2.79 -5.67 5.03
N LYS A 262 4.03 -6.10 5.33
CA LYS A 262 5.19 -5.80 4.48
C LYS A 262 5.00 -6.31 3.05
N ARG A 263 4.39 -7.48 2.87
CA ARG A 263 4.08 -8.06 1.55
C ARG A 263 3.03 -7.27 0.74
N TRP A 264 2.02 -6.68 1.40
CA TRP A 264 0.91 -5.97 0.76
C TRP A 264 0.97 -4.46 0.98
N LEU A 265 2.18 -3.92 1.11
CA LEU A 265 2.42 -2.58 1.64
C LEU A 265 1.61 -1.51 0.90
N PHE A 266 1.68 -1.48 -0.43
CA PHE A 266 0.98 -0.47 -1.22
C PHE A 266 -0.55 -0.61 -1.14
N TYR A 267 -1.05 -1.85 -1.20
CA TYR A 267 -2.48 -2.15 -1.08
C TYR A 267 -3.08 -1.74 0.26
N ASP A 268 -2.35 -2.01 1.36
CA ASP A 268 -2.80 -1.68 2.71
C ASP A 268 -2.86 -0.15 2.91
N PHE A 269 -1.96 0.63 2.28
CA PHE A 269 -2.06 2.10 2.23
C PHE A 269 -3.25 2.61 1.40
N LEU A 270 -3.52 2.01 0.22
CA LEU A 270 -4.68 2.37 -0.59
C LEU A 270 -6.00 2.08 0.15
N SER A 271 -6.02 1.01 0.94
CA SER A 271 -7.16 0.58 1.75
C SER A 271 -7.19 1.18 3.16
N ALA A 272 -6.40 2.23 3.44
CA ALA A 272 -6.38 2.93 4.72
C ALA A 272 -7.79 3.37 5.18
N THR A 273 -8.05 3.33 6.49
CA THR A 273 -9.31 3.80 7.09
C THR A 273 -9.46 5.29 6.86
N HIS A 274 -8.41 6.05 7.15
CA HIS A 274 -8.25 7.42 6.68
C HIS A 274 -6.77 7.72 6.51
N MET A 275 -6.47 8.63 5.58
CA MET A 275 -5.14 9.19 5.42
C MET A 275 -5.29 10.62 4.93
N SER A 276 -4.52 11.54 5.49
CA SER A 276 -4.52 12.94 5.05
C SER A 276 -3.12 13.54 5.15
N GLY A 277 -2.79 14.41 4.21
CA GLY A 277 -1.47 14.98 4.14
C GLY A 277 -1.32 16.01 3.04
N SER A 278 -0.07 16.37 2.76
CA SER A 278 0.29 17.21 1.63
C SER A 278 1.51 16.66 0.90
N TYR A 279 1.54 16.83 -0.42
CA TYR A 279 2.61 16.42 -1.29
C TYR A 279 3.03 17.63 -2.15
N ASP A 280 4.21 18.19 -1.89
CA ASP A 280 4.68 19.46 -2.49
C ASP A 280 3.65 20.61 -2.36
N GLY A 281 2.97 20.66 -1.21
CA GLY A 281 1.93 21.66 -0.90
C GLY A 281 0.52 21.31 -1.41
N SER A 282 0.38 20.28 -2.25
CA SER A 282 -0.91 19.79 -2.75
C SER A 282 -1.55 18.86 -1.72
N LEU A 283 -2.78 19.14 -1.31
CA LEU A 283 -3.48 18.34 -0.30
C LEU A 283 -3.92 17.01 -0.87
N PHE A 284 -3.78 15.94 -0.10
CA PHE A 284 -4.35 14.64 -0.44
C PHE A 284 -5.11 14.04 0.74
N THR A 285 -6.13 13.24 0.41
CA THR A 285 -6.94 12.51 1.38
C THR A 285 -7.35 11.14 0.85
N ILE A 286 -7.40 10.16 1.74
CA ILE A 286 -8.05 8.86 1.56
C ILE A 286 -9.09 8.75 2.66
N HIS A 287 -10.34 8.50 2.30
CA HIS A 287 -11.42 8.31 3.27
C HIS A 287 -12.45 7.32 2.73
N PRO A 288 -13.22 6.64 3.59
CA PRO A 288 -14.29 5.77 3.15
C PRO A 288 -15.33 6.61 2.41
N ARG A 289 -15.80 6.14 1.26
CA ARG A 289 -16.81 6.87 0.49
C ARG A 289 -18.12 6.88 1.28
N GLN A 290 -18.50 8.03 1.84
CA GLN A 290 -19.77 8.19 2.52
C GLN A 290 -20.92 8.22 1.50
N VAL A 291 -21.60 7.09 1.34
CA VAL A 291 -22.90 7.02 0.65
C VAL A 291 -23.98 7.56 1.59
N HIS A 292 -24.17 8.88 1.62
CA HIS A 292 -25.35 9.47 2.25
C HIS A 292 -26.61 9.11 1.44
N GLY A 293 -27.71 8.87 2.17
CA GLY A 293 -28.93 8.22 1.70
C GLY A 293 -29.52 8.69 0.36
N ALA A 294 -30.23 7.76 -0.28
CA ALA A 294 -30.96 7.90 -1.54
C ALA A 294 -30.10 8.37 -2.73
N MET A 295 -29.50 7.38 -3.40
CA MET A 295 -29.20 7.34 -4.84
C MET A 295 -29.41 8.68 -5.59
N ALA A 296 -28.46 9.60 -5.47
CA ALA A 296 -28.43 10.82 -6.24
C ALA A 296 -28.04 10.49 -7.70
N GLY A 297 -29.05 10.23 -8.52
CA GLY A 297 -29.17 10.51 -9.96
C GLY A 297 -28.18 9.92 -10.98
N ASP A 298 -26.89 9.86 -10.66
CA ASP A 298 -25.80 9.63 -11.64
C ASP A 298 -24.97 8.37 -11.31
N ASN A 299 -25.27 7.69 -10.19
CA ASN A 299 -24.57 6.49 -9.73
C ASN A 299 -25.44 5.22 -9.65
N ARG A 300 -26.74 5.28 -10.01
CA ARG A 300 -27.55 4.05 -10.13
C ARG A 300 -27.01 3.17 -11.25
N ASP A 301 -26.64 3.75 -12.39
CA ASP A 301 -26.05 2.99 -13.50
C ASP A 301 -24.72 2.31 -13.15
N LEU A 302 -23.94 2.86 -12.22
CA LEU A 302 -22.63 2.30 -11.83
C LEU A 302 -22.76 1.10 -10.88
N VAL A 303 -23.73 1.12 -9.96
CA VAL A 303 -23.98 0.01 -9.03
C VAL A 303 -24.94 -1.02 -9.63
N GLU A 304 -25.91 -0.62 -10.46
CA GLU A 304 -26.75 -1.57 -11.24
C GLU A 304 -25.94 -2.31 -12.32
N SER A 305 -24.82 -1.75 -12.79
CA SER A 305 -23.93 -2.41 -13.76
C SER A 305 -22.91 -3.38 -13.12
N LEU A 306 -22.67 -3.33 -11.81
CA LEU A 306 -21.51 -3.96 -11.16
C LEU A 306 -21.90 -4.85 -9.97
N GLY A 307 -22.80 -5.81 -10.21
CA GLY A 307 -23.05 -6.95 -9.31
C GLY A 307 -23.62 -6.60 -7.93
N ASP A 308 -24.07 -7.63 -7.21
CA ASP A 308 -24.66 -7.51 -5.87
C ASP A 308 -23.72 -6.82 -4.86
N GLU A 309 -24.28 -6.12 -3.88
CA GLU A 309 -23.55 -5.43 -2.78
C GLU A 309 -22.55 -6.34 -2.02
N ASN A 310 -22.70 -7.66 -2.13
CA ASN A 310 -21.89 -8.67 -1.46
C ASN A 310 -20.48 -8.88 -2.06
N VAL A 311 -20.14 -8.24 -3.19
CA VAL A 311 -18.84 -8.43 -3.86
C VAL A 311 -17.71 -7.57 -3.27
N TRP A 312 -18.07 -6.49 -2.59
CA TRP A 312 -17.14 -5.42 -2.22
C TRP A 312 -16.97 -5.31 -0.70
N LYS A 313 -15.73 -5.41 -0.23
CA LYS A 313 -15.38 -5.18 1.19
C LYS A 313 -15.48 -3.71 1.56
N LYS A 314 -14.98 -2.84 0.67
CA LYS A 314 -14.77 -1.43 0.99
C LYS A 314 -14.77 -0.55 -0.25
N PHE A 315 -15.34 0.64 -0.09
CA PHE A 315 -15.23 1.74 -1.04
C PHE A 315 -14.39 2.87 -0.42
N SER A 316 -13.29 3.21 -1.06
CA SER A 316 -12.41 4.31 -0.63
C SER A 316 -12.41 5.41 -1.68
N ARG A 317 -12.37 6.66 -1.25
CA ARG A 317 -12.15 7.81 -2.12
C ARG A 317 -10.78 8.38 -1.83
N LEU A 318 -9.90 8.32 -2.83
CA LEU A 318 -8.64 9.03 -2.86
C LEU A 318 -8.83 10.35 -3.63
N ARG A 319 -8.35 11.44 -3.05
CA ARG A 319 -8.40 12.78 -3.66
C ARG A 319 -7.06 13.46 -3.50
N ILE A 320 -6.58 14.08 -4.57
CA ILE A 320 -5.42 14.96 -4.58
C ILE A 320 -5.81 16.26 -5.29
N ASP A 321 -5.57 17.40 -4.65
CA ASP A 321 -5.95 18.71 -5.18
C ASP A 321 -4.71 19.53 -5.57
N GLY A 322 -4.68 19.98 -6.83
CA GLY A 322 -3.68 20.89 -7.36
C GLY A 322 -2.26 20.34 -7.38
N MET A 323 -2.08 19.03 -7.64
CA MET A 323 -0.76 18.44 -7.81
C MET A 323 -0.10 19.05 -9.04
N LYS A 324 1.13 19.57 -8.92
CA LYS A 324 1.89 20.00 -10.09
C LYS A 324 2.19 18.79 -10.96
N LEU A 325 1.95 18.92 -12.26
CA LEU A 325 2.01 17.79 -13.16
C LEU A 325 3.44 17.28 -13.38
N ASP A 326 4.45 18.11 -13.10
CA ASP A 326 5.86 17.72 -13.15
C ASP A 326 6.22 16.51 -12.27
N HIS A 327 5.41 16.20 -11.24
CA HIS A 327 5.52 14.99 -10.44
C HIS A 327 5.06 13.71 -11.18
N LEU A 328 4.18 13.83 -12.18
CA LEU A 328 3.69 12.70 -12.98
C LEU A 328 4.48 12.50 -14.28
N ASN A 329 5.15 13.55 -14.76
CA ASN A 329 5.76 13.54 -16.10
C ASN A 329 7.19 12.97 -16.12
N ARG A 330 7.79 12.74 -14.95
CA ARG A 330 9.22 12.42 -14.83
C ARG A 330 9.47 10.93 -15.04
N GLY A 331 10.19 10.61 -16.12
CA GLY A 331 10.59 9.23 -16.41
C GLY A 331 9.43 8.32 -16.82
N VAL A 332 8.29 8.93 -17.18
CA VAL A 332 7.10 8.22 -17.63
C VAL A 332 6.91 8.50 -19.12
N ASP A 333 6.86 7.44 -19.91
CA ASP A 333 6.45 7.53 -21.31
C ASP A 333 4.92 7.65 -21.42
N GLY A 334 4.44 8.33 -22.46
CA GLY A 334 3.00 8.49 -22.72
C GLY A 334 2.43 9.88 -22.39
N PRO A 335 1.10 10.00 -22.21
CA PRO A 335 0.41 11.30 -22.16
C PRO A 335 0.93 12.25 -21.09
N PHE A 336 1.27 11.74 -19.91
CA PHE A 336 1.82 12.57 -18.83
C PHE A 336 3.20 13.10 -19.22
N GLY A 337 4.09 12.28 -19.79
CA GLY A 337 5.40 12.72 -20.28
C GLY A 337 5.36 13.78 -21.38
N TRP A 338 4.24 13.93 -22.11
CA TRP A 338 4.08 14.97 -23.14
C TRP A 338 3.75 16.33 -22.55
N ILE A 339 3.11 16.36 -21.38
CA ILE A 339 2.73 17.57 -20.70
C ILE A 339 3.92 18.03 -19.87
N TYR A 340 4.25 19.32 -19.86
CA TYR A 340 5.43 19.83 -19.12
C TYR A 340 5.08 20.97 -18.17
N GLU A 341 3.84 21.46 -18.22
CA GLU A 341 3.36 22.55 -17.37
C GLU A 341 1.87 22.31 -17.06
N GLY A 342 1.45 22.75 -15.87
CA GLY A 342 0.08 22.68 -15.39
C GLY A 342 -0.04 21.96 -14.05
N ASN A 343 -1.26 21.87 -13.55
CA ASN A 343 -1.62 21.16 -12.33
C ASN A 343 -2.81 20.23 -12.57
N VAL A 344 -2.94 19.24 -11.70
CA VAL A 344 -3.97 18.21 -11.81
C VAL A 344 -4.68 18.00 -10.48
N ASP A 345 -6.00 17.88 -10.55
CA ASP A 345 -6.82 17.36 -9.46
C ASP A 345 -7.20 15.92 -9.81
N ILE A 346 -6.97 14.98 -8.89
CA ILE A 346 -7.28 13.56 -9.10
C ILE A 346 -8.28 13.13 -8.04
N VAL A 347 -9.38 12.54 -8.49
CA VAL A 347 -10.34 11.85 -7.62
C VAL A 347 -10.47 10.41 -8.10
N ALA A 348 -10.01 9.47 -7.30
CA ALA A 348 -10.14 8.04 -7.56
C ALA A 348 -11.10 7.40 -6.54
N ASP A 349 -12.18 6.81 -7.05
CA ASP A 349 -13.08 5.96 -6.26
C ASP A 349 -12.59 4.50 -6.43
N VAL A 350 -12.05 3.91 -5.35
CA VAL A 350 -11.45 2.58 -5.32
C VAL A 350 -12.39 1.58 -4.66
N MET A 351 -12.63 0.45 -5.34
CA MET A 351 -13.50 -0.63 -4.90
C MET A 351 -12.62 -1.84 -4.55
N PHE A 352 -12.59 -2.22 -3.27
CA PHE A 352 -11.80 -3.34 -2.78
C PHE A 352 -12.65 -4.62 -2.70
N PRO A 353 -12.19 -5.74 -3.27
CA PRO A 353 -12.91 -7.01 -3.20
C PRO A 353 -12.91 -7.57 -1.77
N VAL A 354 -13.84 -8.50 -1.51
CA VAL A 354 -13.90 -9.28 -0.27
C VAL A 354 -12.67 -10.19 -0.12
N ASP A 355 -12.27 -10.43 1.14
CA ASP A 355 -11.16 -11.35 1.44
C ASP A 355 -11.59 -12.80 1.17
N ALA A 356 -10.67 -13.63 0.68
CA ALA A 356 -10.96 -15.03 0.32
C ALA A 356 -11.57 -15.85 1.49
N ASP A 357 -11.29 -15.46 2.74
CA ASP A 357 -11.77 -16.14 3.95
C ASP A 357 -13.28 -15.93 4.20
N GLU A 358 -13.92 -14.94 3.59
CA GLU A 358 -15.35 -14.64 3.74
C GLU A 358 -16.16 -15.36 2.64
N GLY A 359 -16.39 -16.67 2.84
CA GLY A 359 -16.95 -17.61 1.86
C GLY A 359 -18.29 -17.22 1.20
N ILE A 360 -18.23 -16.50 0.07
CA ILE A 360 -19.34 -16.20 -0.83
C ILE A 360 -18.91 -16.48 -2.28
N THR A 361 -18.77 -17.76 -2.64
CA THR A 361 -18.02 -18.16 -3.85
C THR A 361 -18.85 -18.18 -5.15
N LYS A 362 -20.16 -18.43 -5.08
CA LYS A 362 -20.96 -18.70 -6.30
C LYS A 362 -21.47 -17.46 -7.06
N VAL A 363 -21.73 -16.34 -6.38
CA VAL A 363 -22.18 -15.09 -7.04
C VAL A 363 -20.99 -14.28 -7.56
N MET A 364 -19.81 -14.50 -6.98
CA MET A 364 -18.57 -13.81 -7.36
C MET A 364 -17.96 -14.34 -8.66
N SER A 365 -18.10 -15.63 -8.98
CA SER A 365 -17.46 -16.22 -10.17
C SER A 365 -17.90 -15.55 -11.47
N ASP A 366 -19.20 -15.40 -11.70
CA ASP A 366 -19.74 -14.86 -12.95
C ASP A 366 -19.36 -13.37 -13.13
N PHE A 367 -19.23 -12.64 -12.02
CA PHE A 367 -18.79 -11.25 -12.01
C PHE A 367 -17.29 -11.13 -12.31
N TYR A 368 -16.47 -11.97 -11.68
CA TYR A 368 -15.04 -12.02 -11.92
C TYR A 368 -14.70 -12.49 -13.34
N ASP A 369 -15.48 -13.39 -13.93
CA ASP A 369 -15.30 -13.81 -15.33
C ASP A 369 -15.51 -12.64 -16.31
N GLN A 370 -16.47 -11.74 -16.05
CA GLN A 370 -16.67 -10.52 -16.86
C GLN A 370 -15.50 -9.54 -16.70
N LEU A 371 -15.01 -9.35 -15.48
CA LEU A 371 -13.87 -8.49 -15.23
C LEU A 371 -12.58 -9.07 -15.82
N GLU A 372 -12.45 -10.40 -15.82
CA GLU A 372 -11.33 -11.10 -16.44
C GLU A 372 -11.24 -10.81 -17.94
N GLU A 373 -12.37 -10.82 -18.66
CA GLU A 373 -12.41 -10.44 -20.08
C GLU A 373 -11.91 -9.00 -20.30
N ILE A 374 -12.31 -8.07 -19.43
CA ILE A 374 -11.85 -6.67 -19.48
C ILE A 374 -10.34 -6.58 -19.22
N VAL A 375 -9.83 -7.28 -18.20
CA VAL A 375 -8.40 -7.27 -17.87
C VAL A 375 -7.57 -7.92 -18.97
N ILE A 376 -8.00 -9.06 -19.51
CA ILE A 376 -7.32 -9.76 -20.60
C ILE A 376 -7.30 -8.88 -21.86
N SER A 377 -8.42 -8.25 -22.21
CA SER A 377 -8.47 -7.36 -23.37
C SER A 377 -7.56 -6.13 -23.20
N ASN A 378 -7.51 -5.54 -22.00
CA ASN A 378 -6.58 -4.46 -21.68
C ASN A 378 -5.11 -4.91 -21.74
N ARG A 379 -4.77 -6.05 -21.17
CA ARG A 379 -3.40 -6.60 -21.18
C ARG A 379 -2.97 -6.98 -22.61
N LEU A 380 -3.85 -7.61 -23.39
CA LEU A 380 -3.58 -7.88 -24.82
C LEU A 380 -3.38 -6.59 -25.59
N ARG A 381 -4.15 -5.53 -25.33
CA ARG A 381 -3.93 -4.22 -25.95
C ARG A 381 -2.55 -3.64 -25.61
N LEU A 382 -2.11 -3.78 -24.36
CA LEU A 382 -0.79 -3.34 -23.92
C LEU A 382 0.34 -4.15 -24.59
N LEU A 383 0.13 -5.45 -24.89
CA LEU A 383 1.15 -6.33 -25.47
C LEU A 383 1.15 -6.41 -27.01
N GLN A 384 -0.01 -6.27 -27.67
CA GLN A 384 -0.19 -6.70 -29.07
C GLN A 384 0.40 -5.77 -30.14
N LYS A 385 0.89 -4.58 -29.80
CA LYS A 385 1.49 -3.68 -30.80
C LYS A 385 3.02 -3.77 -30.89
N ASP A 386 3.65 -4.61 -30.07
CA ASP A 386 5.08 -4.93 -30.18
C ASP A 386 5.40 -5.85 -31.38
N ILE A 387 4.41 -6.58 -31.91
CA ILE A 387 4.60 -7.49 -33.07
C ILE A 387 4.46 -6.76 -34.41
N ALA A 388 3.83 -5.57 -34.43
CA ALA A 388 3.54 -4.85 -35.67
C ALA A 388 4.62 -3.84 -36.10
N SER A 389 5.70 -3.68 -35.32
CA SER A 389 6.71 -2.65 -35.53
C SER A 389 8.08 -3.15 -36.02
N ASP A 390 8.23 -4.42 -36.38
CA ASP A 390 9.45 -4.94 -37.03
C ASP A 390 9.36 -4.84 -38.57
N PRO A 391 10.13 -3.96 -39.25
CA PRO A 391 9.99 -3.73 -40.70
C PRO A 391 10.65 -4.82 -41.58
N LEU A 392 11.13 -5.93 -41.00
CA LEU A 392 11.94 -6.94 -41.69
C LEU A 392 11.31 -8.34 -41.60
N THR A 393 10.05 -8.48 -41.99
CA THR A 393 9.51 -9.81 -42.37
C THR A 393 8.74 -9.71 -43.69
N PRO A 394 9.12 -10.47 -44.74
CA PRO A 394 8.35 -10.49 -45.98
C PRO A 394 6.97 -11.08 -45.71
N ALA A 395 5.95 -10.43 -46.26
CA ALA A 395 4.58 -10.91 -46.27
C ALA A 395 4.49 -12.17 -47.15
N ASP A 396 4.69 -13.35 -46.56
CA ASP A 396 4.23 -14.63 -47.12
C ASP A 396 4.30 -15.73 -46.05
N SER A 397 3.20 -15.92 -45.32
CA SER A 397 2.72 -17.24 -44.88
C SER A 397 1.43 -17.08 -44.09
N GLN A 398 0.29 -17.27 -44.77
CA GLN A 398 -0.94 -17.65 -44.10
C GLN A 398 -0.75 -19.05 -43.50
N ASN A 399 -1.30 -19.26 -42.29
CA ASN A 399 -1.34 -20.49 -41.50
C ASN A 399 -0.06 -20.90 -40.75
N SER A 400 0.13 -20.36 -39.54
CA SER A 400 0.55 -21.10 -38.32
C SER A 400 0.64 -20.17 -37.10
N THR A 401 -0.49 -19.65 -36.62
CA THR A 401 -0.58 -18.99 -35.31
C THR A 401 -1.18 -19.97 -34.31
N GLY A 402 -0.34 -20.75 -33.66
CA GLY A 402 -0.78 -21.69 -32.61
C GLY A 402 0.31 -22.35 -31.77
N SER A 403 1.58 -21.93 -31.84
CA SER A 403 2.67 -22.75 -31.27
C SER A 403 3.70 -22.05 -30.37
N TRP A 404 3.53 -20.77 -30.02
CA TRP A 404 4.52 -20.06 -29.18
C TRP A 404 3.99 -19.59 -27.81
N PHE A 405 2.69 -19.79 -27.53
CA PHE A 405 2.05 -19.29 -26.30
C PHE A 405 2.10 -20.27 -25.10
N ASN A 406 2.75 -21.43 -25.25
CA ASN A 406 2.79 -22.47 -24.21
C ASN A 406 4.01 -22.39 -23.27
N MET A 407 4.74 -21.28 -23.22
CA MET A 407 5.95 -21.18 -22.38
C MET A 407 5.89 -20.19 -21.21
N ALA A 408 4.76 -19.50 -21.01
CA ALA A 408 4.49 -18.75 -19.78
C ALA A 408 3.29 -19.30 -18.98
N THR A 409 2.68 -20.38 -19.47
CA THR A 409 1.52 -21.04 -18.83
C THR A 409 1.70 -22.55 -18.82
N THR A 410 2.72 -23.04 -18.11
CA THR A 410 2.88 -24.48 -17.85
C THR A 410 3.21 -24.74 -16.39
N ASN A 411 2.16 -25.05 -15.62
CA ASN A 411 1.97 -26.18 -14.69
C ASN A 411 0.72 -25.85 -13.85
N SER A 412 -0.35 -26.64 -13.75
CA SER A 412 -0.49 -28.08 -13.92
C SER A 412 -1.98 -28.47 -14.12
N SER A 413 -2.29 -29.16 -15.20
CA SER A 413 -3.50 -30.01 -15.27
C SER A 413 -3.07 -31.41 -15.71
N THR A 414 -2.64 -32.21 -14.74
CA THR A 414 -2.57 -33.67 -14.87
C THR A 414 -3.68 -34.25 -14.00
N PRO A 415 -4.62 -35.04 -14.53
CA PRO A 415 -5.62 -35.71 -13.70
C PRO A 415 -4.97 -36.94 -13.06
N GLY A 416 -4.52 -36.81 -11.82
CA GLY A 416 -4.00 -37.93 -11.03
C GLY A 416 -3.42 -37.52 -9.68
N ASP A 417 -4.03 -38.04 -8.61
CA ASP A 417 -3.61 -38.09 -7.20
C ASP A 417 -3.80 -36.87 -6.26
N GLN A 418 -4.91 -36.97 -5.51
CA GLN A 418 -5.13 -36.64 -4.09
C GLN A 418 -4.14 -35.69 -3.39
N SER A 419 -4.42 -34.39 -3.44
CA SER A 419 -4.01 -33.41 -2.40
C SER A 419 -4.79 -32.09 -2.55
N SER A 420 -6.12 -32.19 -2.56
CA SER A 420 -7.04 -31.09 -2.88
C SER A 420 -7.52 -30.34 -1.64
N ALA A 421 -6.66 -29.52 -1.03
CA ALA A 421 -7.09 -28.51 -0.06
C ALA A 421 -6.47 -27.13 -0.32
N ASN A 422 -5.18 -27.05 -0.72
CA ASN A 422 -4.50 -25.76 -0.91
C ASN A 422 -4.53 -25.18 -2.35
N ALA A 423 -4.91 -25.96 -3.36
CA ALA A 423 -4.89 -25.49 -4.75
C ALA A 423 -6.09 -24.59 -5.10
N GLY A 424 -7.24 -24.79 -4.45
CA GLY A 424 -8.44 -23.99 -4.70
C GLY A 424 -8.33 -22.55 -4.21
N GLU A 425 -7.68 -22.32 -3.05
CA GLU A 425 -7.53 -20.99 -2.45
C GLU A 425 -6.62 -20.08 -3.29
N ALA A 426 -5.56 -20.63 -3.90
CA ALA A 426 -4.64 -19.86 -4.75
C ALA A 426 -5.26 -19.48 -6.11
N GLU A 427 -6.09 -20.35 -6.70
CA GLU A 427 -6.83 -20.03 -7.93
C GLU A 427 -7.95 -19.01 -7.70
N GLU A 428 -8.57 -19.02 -6.51
CA GLU A 428 -9.63 -18.08 -6.14
C GLU A 428 -9.06 -16.69 -5.80
N ASP A 429 -7.87 -16.62 -5.19
CA ASP A 429 -7.16 -15.37 -4.92
C ASP A 429 -6.80 -14.60 -6.21
N ASP A 430 -6.39 -15.31 -7.27
CA ASP A 430 -5.99 -14.71 -8.56
C ASP A 430 -7.17 -14.16 -9.39
N ARG A 431 -8.41 -14.49 -9.01
CA ARG A 431 -9.64 -14.01 -9.68
C ARG A 431 -10.26 -12.78 -9.02
N ARG A 432 -9.66 -12.24 -7.96
CA ARG A 432 -10.17 -11.04 -7.31
C ARG A 432 -9.73 -9.80 -8.06
N TYR A 433 -10.65 -8.87 -8.28
CA TYR A 433 -10.37 -7.63 -9.00
C TYR A 433 -10.60 -6.40 -8.15
N LEU A 434 -9.69 -5.45 -8.27
CA LEU A 434 -9.79 -4.11 -7.73
C LEU A 434 -10.13 -3.15 -8.86
N ILE A 435 -11.17 -2.33 -8.66
CA ILE A 435 -11.62 -1.32 -9.63
C ILE A 435 -11.27 0.06 -9.10
N MET A 436 -10.74 0.92 -9.98
CA MET A 436 -10.44 2.32 -9.71
C MET A 436 -11.12 3.19 -10.76
N ASP A 437 -12.12 3.95 -10.35
CA ASP A 437 -12.78 4.96 -11.17
C ASP A 437 -12.08 6.30 -10.97
N LEU A 438 -11.32 6.74 -11.96
CA LEU A 438 -10.54 7.97 -11.91
C LEU A 438 -11.23 9.11 -12.64
N ARG A 439 -11.25 10.27 -11.98
CA ARG A 439 -11.56 11.57 -12.56
C ARG A 439 -10.35 12.45 -12.38
N ILE A 440 -9.75 12.82 -13.49
CA ILE A 440 -8.52 13.60 -13.56
C ILE A 440 -8.90 14.94 -14.20
N HIS A 441 -8.69 16.02 -13.47
CA HIS A 441 -8.94 17.37 -13.93
C HIS A 441 -7.60 18.05 -14.18
N MET A 442 -7.30 18.30 -15.44
CA MET A 442 -6.08 19.01 -15.83
C MET A 442 -6.37 20.48 -16.00
N ASN A 443 -5.60 21.32 -15.30
CA ASN A 443 -5.77 22.77 -15.26
C ASN A 443 -4.54 23.45 -15.88
N ASP A 444 -4.80 24.41 -16.77
CA ASP A 444 -3.80 25.25 -17.44
C ASP A 444 -2.60 24.49 -18.04
N VAL A 445 -2.86 23.31 -18.62
CA VAL A 445 -1.82 22.39 -19.11
C VAL A 445 -1.21 22.80 -20.45
N LYS A 446 0.09 22.53 -20.61
CA LYS A 446 0.80 22.65 -21.90
C LYS A 446 1.56 21.39 -22.25
N ALA A 447 1.40 20.95 -23.49
CA ALA A 447 2.02 19.74 -24.00
C ALA A 447 2.95 20.01 -25.18
N ALA A 448 3.99 19.19 -25.30
CA ALA A 448 4.88 19.13 -26.43
C ALA A 448 4.81 17.75 -27.09
N VAL A 449 5.05 17.70 -28.40
CA VAL A 449 5.17 16.42 -29.10
C VAL A 449 6.48 15.77 -28.64
N PRO A 450 6.46 14.50 -28.19
CA PRO A 450 7.68 13.80 -27.78
C PRO A 450 8.65 13.70 -28.97
N LEU A 451 9.94 13.93 -28.72
CA LEU A 451 11.01 13.81 -29.72
C LEU A 451 11.31 12.35 -30.05
N PHE A 452 11.21 11.49 -29.03
CA PHE A 452 11.36 10.05 -29.12
C PHE A 452 10.21 9.46 -28.31
N THR A 453 9.40 8.60 -28.93
CA THR A 453 8.57 7.68 -28.16
C THR A 453 9.35 6.38 -28.14
N ASN A 454 9.75 5.88 -26.97
CA ASN A 454 9.87 4.43 -26.84
C ASN A 454 8.57 3.85 -27.38
N GLN A 455 8.64 2.76 -28.16
CA GLN A 455 7.49 2.23 -28.88
C GLN A 455 6.48 1.62 -27.91
N MET A 456 5.79 2.46 -27.15
CA MET A 456 4.73 2.05 -26.25
C MET A 456 3.62 1.46 -27.11
N SER A 457 3.34 0.19 -26.86
CA SER A 457 2.42 -0.58 -27.69
C SER A 457 1.00 0.00 -27.68
N TYR A 458 0.55 0.70 -26.63
CA TYR A 458 -0.78 1.33 -26.64
C TYR A 458 -0.86 2.66 -27.43
N ILE A 459 0.27 3.32 -27.76
CA ILE A 459 0.26 4.65 -28.37
C ILE A 459 0.09 4.55 -29.90
N ASN A 460 -0.84 5.30 -30.46
CA ASN A 460 -0.98 5.47 -31.90
C ASN A 460 -0.31 6.78 -32.34
N GLN A 461 0.79 6.67 -33.10
CA GLN A 461 1.55 7.82 -33.60
C GLN A 461 0.70 8.82 -34.40
N ALA A 462 -0.36 8.35 -35.07
CA ALA A 462 -1.27 9.23 -35.81
C ALA A 462 -2.07 10.17 -34.89
N LEU A 463 -2.32 9.77 -33.64
CA LEU A 463 -3.09 10.52 -32.66
C LEU A 463 -2.24 11.41 -31.75
N VAL A 464 -0.92 11.19 -31.66
CA VAL A 464 -0.02 11.99 -30.81
C VAL A 464 -0.13 13.49 -31.11
N ARG A 465 0.04 13.89 -32.38
CA ARG A 465 -0.05 15.32 -32.77
C ARG A 465 -1.45 15.90 -32.54
N PRO A 466 -2.55 15.24 -32.94
CA PRO A 466 -3.90 15.67 -32.59
C PRO A 466 -4.15 15.83 -31.09
N ILE A 467 -3.67 14.91 -30.25
CA ILE A 467 -3.83 14.97 -28.79
C ILE A 467 -3.07 16.16 -28.21
N VAL A 468 -1.80 16.34 -28.58
CA VAL A 468 -1.01 17.50 -28.13
C VAL A 468 -1.65 18.81 -28.59
N ALA A 469 -2.18 18.87 -29.81
CA ALA A 469 -2.90 20.04 -30.29
C ALA A 469 -4.21 20.28 -29.53
N TYR A 470 -4.93 19.22 -29.14
CA TYR A 470 -6.13 19.30 -28.32
C TYR A 470 -5.83 19.85 -26.92
N ILE A 471 -4.79 19.32 -26.26
CA ILE A 471 -4.34 19.79 -24.95
C ILE A 471 -4.03 21.28 -25.01
N ASN A 472 -3.18 21.71 -25.95
CA ASN A 472 -2.79 23.11 -26.09
C ASN A 472 -3.93 24.04 -26.54
N ALA A 473 -4.98 23.51 -27.19
CA ALA A 473 -6.16 24.28 -27.56
C ALA A 473 -7.08 24.54 -26.35
N LYS A 474 -7.07 23.66 -25.35
CA LYS A 474 -7.87 23.76 -24.14
C LYS A 474 -7.10 24.49 -23.04
N LYS A 475 -7.28 25.81 -23.00
CA LYS A 475 -6.47 26.68 -22.15
C LYS A 475 -6.70 26.55 -20.65
N THR A 476 -7.90 26.19 -20.20
CA THR A 476 -8.27 26.31 -18.78
C THR A 476 -8.48 24.98 -18.09
N TYR A 477 -9.14 24.02 -18.75
CA TYR A 477 -9.66 22.84 -18.09
C TYR A 477 -9.87 21.69 -19.07
N ILE A 478 -9.37 20.50 -18.72
CA ILE A 478 -9.62 19.25 -19.44
C ILE A 478 -10.06 18.18 -18.43
N PRO A 479 -11.33 17.74 -18.47
CA PRO A 479 -11.80 16.61 -17.68
C PRO A 479 -11.44 15.29 -18.37
N ILE A 480 -10.84 14.37 -17.63
CA ILE A 480 -10.52 13.02 -18.06
C ILE A 480 -11.20 12.05 -17.09
N SER A 481 -11.99 11.14 -17.64
CA SER A 481 -12.61 10.07 -16.86
C SER A 481 -12.15 8.73 -17.42
N CYS A 482 -11.59 7.90 -16.56
CA CYS A 482 -11.17 6.56 -16.93
C CYS A 482 -11.36 5.56 -15.80
N ARG A 483 -11.34 4.27 -16.15
CA ARG A 483 -11.51 3.16 -15.22
C ARG A 483 -10.34 2.22 -15.37
N ILE A 484 -9.71 1.89 -14.25
CA ILE A 484 -8.66 0.87 -14.18
C ILE A 484 -9.24 -0.34 -13.47
N VAL A 485 -9.04 -1.52 -14.04
CA VAL A 485 -9.39 -2.82 -13.43
C VAL A 485 -8.10 -3.61 -13.32
N LYS A 486 -7.73 -4.01 -12.10
CA LYS A 486 -6.52 -4.79 -11.82
C LYS A 486 -6.83 -6.03 -11.02
N ARG A 487 -6.00 -7.06 -11.13
CA ARG A 487 -6.09 -8.23 -10.24
C ARG A 487 -5.58 -7.85 -8.86
N ALA A 488 -6.15 -8.42 -7.82
CA ALA A 488 -5.66 -8.26 -6.45
C ALA A 488 -4.23 -8.82 -6.32
N SER A 489 -3.94 -9.92 -7.03
CA SER A 489 -2.61 -10.55 -7.11
C SER A 489 -1.53 -9.64 -7.71
N ASP A 490 -1.89 -8.63 -8.51
CA ASP A 490 -0.93 -7.62 -9.00
C ASP A 490 -0.37 -6.77 -7.86
N PHE A 491 -1.09 -6.67 -6.74
CA PHE A 491 -0.65 -5.92 -5.56
C PHE A 491 0.17 -6.76 -4.59
N ASP A 492 0.18 -8.08 -4.75
CA ASP A 492 0.92 -8.99 -3.89
C ASP A 492 2.44 -8.82 -4.10
N GLY A 493 3.14 -8.38 -3.05
CA GLY A 493 4.56 -8.00 -3.12
C GLY A 493 4.79 -6.58 -3.65
N SER A 494 3.75 -5.80 -3.97
CA SER A 494 3.92 -4.43 -4.46
C SER A 494 4.12 -3.43 -3.32
N TRP A 495 5.19 -2.64 -3.41
CA TRP A 495 5.49 -1.57 -2.44
C TRP A 495 5.24 -0.19 -3.01
N THR A 496 5.27 -0.07 -4.34
CA THR A 496 5.08 1.18 -5.05
C THR A 496 4.02 1.06 -6.15
N VAL A 497 3.63 2.22 -6.71
CA VAL A 497 2.72 2.31 -7.86
C VAL A 497 3.35 1.67 -9.11
N PHE A 498 4.68 1.56 -9.18
CA PHE A 498 5.41 0.97 -10.29
C PHE A 498 5.34 -0.56 -10.25
N ASP A 499 5.62 -1.17 -9.10
CA ASP A 499 5.74 -2.64 -8.97
C ASP A 499 4.43 -3.40 -9.25
N CYS A 500 3.28 -2.70 -9.14
CA CYS A 500 1.98 -3.25 -9.53
C CYS A 500 1.55 -2.86 -10.96
N GLY A 501 2.34 -2.08 -11.71
CA GLY A 501 2.03 -1.61 -13.07
C GLY A 501 0.92 -0.54 -13.14
N LEU A 502 0.51 0.03 -12.01
CA LEU A 502 -0.61 0.97 -11.96
C LEU A 502 -0.33 2.28 -12.72
N MET A 503 0.92 2.74 -12.79
CA MET A 503 1.28 3.92 -13.59
C MET A 503 1.09 3.67 -15.10
N ASP A 504 1.40 2.46 -15.58
CA ASP A 504 1.25 2.11 -16.99
C ASP A 504 -0.23 2.01 -17.35
N ASP A 505 -1.02 1.34 -16.51
CA ASP A 505 -2.47 1.26 -16.65
C ASP A 505 -3.11 2.67 -16.68
N LEU A 506 -2.69 3.54 -15.76
CA LEU A 506 -3.15 4.94 -15.70
C LEU A 506 -2.79 5.72 -16.97
N SER A 507 -1.56 5.56 -17.47
CA SER A 507 -1.09 6.25 -18.67
C SER A 507 -1.85 5.80 -19.92
N ALA A 508 -2.11 4.50 -20.06
CA ALA A 508 -2.83 3.93 -21.19
C ALA A 508 -4.31 4.34 -21.20
N GLU A 509 -4.96 4.31 -20.04
CA GLU A 509 -6.34 4.74 -19.90
C GLU A 509 -6.52 6.25 -20.11
N THR A 510 -5.56 7.05 -19.64
CA THR A 510 -5.52 8.50 -19.91
C THR A 510 -5.35 8.79 -21.40
N TYR A 511 -4.48 8.03 -22.08
CA TYR A 511 -4.28 8.13 -23.53
C TYR A 511 -5.57 7.85 -24.30
N GLU A 512 -6.29 6.79 -23.92
CA GLU A 512 -7.56 6.41 -24.56
C GLU A 512 -8.64 7.47 -24.35
N ALA A 513 -8.73 8.05 -23.15
CA ALA A 513 -9.62 9.16 -22.88
C ALA A 513 -9.33 10.37 -23.78
N PHE A 514 -8.04 10.73 -23.96
CA PHE A 514 -7.65 11.79 -24.89
C PHE A 514 -7.98 11.45 -26.35
N ALA A 515 -7.74 10.21 -26.78
CA ALA A 515 -8.04 9.76 -28.14
C ALA A 515 -9.55 9.91 -28.44
N ARG A 516 -10.41 9.45 -27.53
CA ARG A 516 -11.87 9.60 -27.62
C ARG A 516 -12.31 11.06 -27.65
N ASP A 517 -11.71 11.91 -26.82
CA ASP A 517 -11.99 13.34 -26.78
C ASP A 517 -11.65 14.05 -28.11
N VAL A 518 -10.50 13.73 -28.70
CA VAL A 518 -10.07 14.25 -29.99
C VAL A 518 -11.04 13.83 -31.10
N GLU A 519 -11.41 12.55 -31.15
CA GLU A 519 -12.37 12.03 -32.14
C GLU A 519 -13.74 12.71 -32.00
N ASN A 520 -14.22 12.83 -30.75
CA ASN A 520 -15.47 13.51 -30.43
C ASN A 520 -15.44 14.98 -30.84
N GLN A 521 -14.33 15.69 -30.64
CA GLN A 521 -14.20 17.07 -31.10
C GLN A 521 -14.24 17.16 -32.63
N GLN A 522 -13.53 16.30 -33.34
CA GLN A 522 -13.54 16.28 -34.80
C GLN A 522 -14.94 15.95 -35.37
N SER A 523 -15.63 14.97 -34.77
CA SER A 523 -16.98 14.59 -35.19
C SER A 523 -17.99 15.72 -34.92
N ARG A 524 -17.89 16.42 -33.79
CA ARG A 524 -18.69 17.62 -33.47
C ARG A 524 -18.47 18.73 -34.49
N VAL A 525 -17.24 19.06 -34.83
CA VAL A 525 -16.94 20.09 -35.85
C VAL A 525 -17.53 19.71 -37.21
N ARG A 526 -17.40 18.45 -37.62
CA ARG A 526 -18.02 17.94 -38.86
C ARG A 526 -19.55 18.06 -38.82
N ARG A 527 -20.19 17.70 -37.70
CA ARG A 527 -21.64 17.85 -37.50
C ARG A 527 -22.07 19.31 -37.56
N PHE A 528 -21.35 20.22 -36.90
CA PHE A 528 -21.64 21.66 -36.95
C PHE A 528 -21.51 22.23 -38.36
N ARG A 529 -20.49 21.85 -39.14
CA ARG A 529 -20.37 22.28 -40.55
C ARG A 529 -21.54 21.78 -41.39
N LYS A 530 -21.97 20.52 -41.21
CA LYS A 530 -23.14 19.98 -41.90
C LYS A 530 -24.41 20.75 -41.51
N VAL A 531 -24.69 20.91 -40.23
CA VAL A 531 -25.88 21.64 -39.73
C VAL A 531 -25.85 23.11 -40.17
N GLY A 532 -24.69 23.76 -40.15
CA GLY A 532 -24.50 25.12 -40.67
C GLY A 532 -24.84 25.23 -42.17
N PHE A 533 -24.42 24.25 -42.97
CA PHE A 533 -24.77 24.19 -44.39
C PHE A 533 -26.29 23.97 -44.59
N TRP A 534 -26.91 23.08 -43.81
CA TRP A 534 -28.36 22.85 -43.86
C TRP A 534 -29.17 24.08 -43.45
N THR A 535 -28.77 24.78 -42.39
CA THR A 535 -29.43 26.00 -41.91
C THR A 535 -29.27 27.16 -42.89
N LEU A 536 -28.09 27.34 -43.48
CA LEU A 536 -27.87 28.32 -44.55
C LEU A 536 -28.72 27.99 -45.78
N SER A 537 -28.77 26.72 -46.19
CA SER A 537 -29.61 26.27 -47.30
C SER A 537 -31.09 26.56 -47.04
N LEU A 538 -31.60 26.28 -45.84
CA LEU A 538 -32.97 26.60 -45.44
C LEU A 538 -33.24 28.11 -45.42
N ALA A 539 -32.31 28.92 -44.91
CA ALA A 539 -32.43 30.37 -44.89
C ALA A 539 -32.48 30.97 -46.31
N VAL A 540 -31.65 30.44 -47.22
CA VAL A 540 -31.64 30.83 -48.64
C VAL A 540 -32.96 30.44 -49.31
N HIS A 541 -33.47 29.22 -49.09
CA HIS A 541 -34.77 28.81 -49.61
C HIS A 541 -35.93 29.66 -49.05
N ALA A 542 -35.89 30.00 -47.76
CA ALA A 542 -36.88 30.88 -47.14
C ALA A 542 -36.83 32.31 -47.69
N LEU A 543 -35.63 32.86 -47.95
CA LEU A 543 -35.45 34.15 -48.63
C LEU A 543 -36.02 34.13 -50.05
N PHE A 544 -35.74 33.09 -50.83
CA PHE A 544 -36.29 32.96 -52.18
C PHE A 544 -37.81 32.80 -52.18
N MET A 545 -38.38 32.02 -51.25
CA MET A 545 -39.84 31.93 -51.09
C MET A 545 -40.46 33.27 -50.65
N GLY A 546 -39.80 34.01 -49.76
CA GLY A 546 -40.23 35.34 -49.32
C GLY A 546 -40.17 36.40 -50.43
N MET A 547 -39.18 36.32 -51.34
CA MET A 547 -39.11 37.19 -52.51
C MET A 547 -40.09 36.79 -53.62
N ALA A 548 -40.36 35.50 -53.79
CA ALA A 548 -41.37 35.01 -54.74
C ALA A 548 -42.80 35.40 -54.34
N GLY A 549 -43.08 35.63 -53.06
CA GLY A 549 -44.37 36.15 -52.57
C GLY A 549 -44.61 37.64 -52.81
N ASN A 550 -43.62 38.39 -53.30
CA ASN A 550 -43.71 39.84 -53.58
C ASN A 550 -43.76 40.18 -55.08
N VAL A 551 -43.97 39.18 -55.95
CA VAL A 551 -44.18 39.36 -57.39
C VAL A 551 -45.56 38.81 -57.77
N VAL A 552 -46.60 39.58 -57.47
CA VAL A 552 -47.94 39.50 -58.09
C VAL A 552 -48.41 40.92 -58.38
#